data_AF-A0A6C0LUK8-F1
#
_entry.id   AF-A0A6C0LUK8-F1
#
_cell.length_a   1.000
_cell.length_b   1.000
_cell.length_c   1.000
_cell.angle_alpha   90.00
_cell.angle_beta   90.00
_cell.angle_gamma   90.00
#
_symmetry.space_group_name_H-M   'P 1'
#
loop_
_entity.id
_entity.type
_entity.pdbx_description
1 polymer ?
#
loop_
_entity_poly.entity_id
_entity_poly.type
_entity_poly.pdbx_seq_one_letter_code
_entity_poly.pdbx_strand_id
1 'polypeptide(L)' 'MSCRCHTCNKKLPLSATISAMCKCGYVYCNGHLMNHVCDYKHFEKNQERLKDTVIKIVPSKLNTT' A
#
# COMPACT_ATOMS: atom_id res chain seq x y z
N MET A 1 -3.24 12.85 -17.85
CA MET A 1 -3.25 11.54 -17.16
C MET A 1 -3.40 10.42 -18.17
N SER A 2 -2.40 9.56 -18.34
CA SER A 2 -2.51 8.36 -19.19
C SER A 2 -3.20 7.23 -18.42
N CYS A 3 -4.46 6.95 -18.72
CA CYS A 3 -5.24 5.84 -18.13
C CYS A 3 -4.90 4.52 -18.80
N ARG A 4 -3.64 4.10 -18.72
CA ARG A 4 -3.17 2.85 -19.32
C ARG A 4 -2.34 2.08 -18.32
N CYS A 5 -2.47 0.76 -18.35
CA CYS A 5 -1.64 -0.15 -17.57
C CYS A 5 -0.18 0.02 -17.96
N HIS A 6 0.71 0.18 -16.97
CA HIS A 6 2.15 0.32 -17.22
C HIS A 6 2.76 -0.94 -17.85
N THR A 7 2.28 -2.14 -17.50
CA THR A 7 2.82 -3.42 -18.00
C THR A 7 2.34 -3.78 -19.40
N CYS A 8 1.03 -3.70 -19.64
CA CYS A 8 0.42 -4.20 -20.89
C CYS A 8 -0.21 -3.13 -21.77
N ASN A 9 -0.07 -1.85 -21.39
CA ASN A 9 -0.59 -0.69 -22.12
C ASN A 9 -2.12 -0.69 -22.39
N LYS A 10 -2.85 -1.61 -21.74
CA LYS A 10 -4.31 -1.71 -21.82
C LYS A 10 -4.94 -0.42 -21.31
N LYS A 11 -5.85 0.14 -22.11
CA LYS A 11 -6.65 1.31 -21.70
C LYS A 11 -7.58 0.93 -20.56
N LEU A 12 -7.56 1.73 -19.50
CA LEU A 12 -8.40 1.59 -18.34
C LEU A 12 -9.53 2.62 -18.40
N PRO A 13 -10.74 2.28 -17.93
CA PRO A 13 -11.81 3.26 -17.77
C PRO A 13 -11.39 4.30 -16.73
N LEU A 14 -11.77 5.56 -16.94
CA LEU A 14 -11.40 6.68 -16.08
C LEU A 14 -11.74 6.41 -14.60
N SER A 15 -12.91 5.83 -14.35
CA SER A 15 -13.39 5.44 -13.02
C SER A 15 -12.49 4.42 -12.30
N ALA A 16 -11.84 3.51 -13.05
CA ALA A 16 -10.97 2.49 -12.45
C ALA A 16 -9.55 3.01 -12.19
N THR A 17 -9.16 4.16 -12.76
CA THR A 17 -7.77 4.66 -12.69
C THR A 17 -7.32 4.91 -11.25
N ILE A 18 -8.22 5.36 -10.38
CA ILE A 18 -7.93 5.63 -8.96
C ILE A 18 -7.63 4.31 -8.24
N SER A 19 -8.50 3.31 -8.38
CA SER A 19 -8.32 2.00 -7.75
C SER A 19 -7.17 1.19 -8.36
N ALA A 20 -6.81 1.47 -9.62
CA ALA A 20 -5.73 0.85 -10.36
C ALA A 20 -4.35 1.44 -10.06
N MET A 21 -4.27 2.50 -9.25
CA MET A 21 -3.03 3.18 -8.91
C MET A 21 -2.34 2.46 -7.76
N CYS A 22 -1.14 1.96 -8.01
CA CYS A 22 -0.30 1.37 -6.97
C CYS A 22 0.47 2.46 -6.21
N LYS A 23 0.90 2.16 -4.98
CA LYS A 23 1.75 3.05 -4.16
C LYS A 23 3.12 3.34 -4.77
N CYS A 24 3.56 2.54 -5.75
CA CYS A 24 4.75 2.82 -6.55
C CYS A 24 4.54 3.96 -7.57
N GLY A 25 3.33 4.52 -7.69
CA GLY A 25 3.04 5.67 -8.54
C GLY A 25 2.56 5.32 -9.96
N TYR A 26 2.62 4.04 -10.34
CA TYR A 26 2.13 3.56 -11.63
C TYR A 26 0.70 3.01 -11.56
N VAL A 27 0.03 3.01 -12.71
CA VAL A 27 -1.33 2.47 -12.87
C VAL A 27 -1.27 1.11 -13.57
N TYR A 28 -1.99 0.13 -13.05
CA TYR A 28 -2.02 -1.24 -13.59
C TYR A 28 -3.45 -1.73 -13.79
N CYS A 29 -3.68 -2.58 -14.78
CA CYS A 29 -4.95 -3.31 -14.83
C CYS A 29 -5.05 -4.31 -13.67
N ASN A 30 -6.25 -4.76 -13.34
CA ASN A 30 -6.48 -5.70 -12.23
C ASN A 30 -5.57 -6.94 -12.26
N GLY A 31 -5.23 -7.45 -13.44
CA GLY A 31 -4.32 -8.61 -13.57
C GLY A 31 -2.85 -8.33 -13.25
N HIS A 32 -2.38 -7.09 -13.49
CA HIS A 32 -1.00 -6.70 -13.24
C HIS A 32 -0.81 -5.96 -11.91
N LEU A 33 -1.87 -5.40 -11.34
CA LEU A 33 -1.78 -4.65 -10.09
C LEU A 33 -1.20 -5.49 -8.95
N MET A 34 -1.53 -6.78 -8.86
CA MET A 34 -1.02 -7.66 -7.81
C MET A 34 0.29 -8.38 -8.18
N ASN A 35 0.57 -8.52 -9.48
CA ASN A 35 1.67 -9.35 -9.98
C ASN A 35 2.84 -8.54 -10.57
N HIS A 36 2.75 -7.22 -10.62
CA HIS A 36 3.85 -6.39 -11.11
C HIS A 36 5.02 -6.42 -10.15
N VAL A 37 6.22 -6.24 -10.71
CA VAL A 37 7.41 -5.93 -9.92
C VAL A 37 7.22 -4.52 -9.37
N CYS A 38 6.94 -4.44 -8.07
CA CYS A 38 6.66 -3.19 -7.39
C CYS A 38 7.92 -2.65 -6.70
N ASP A 39 8.35 -1.45 -7.07
CA ASP A 39 9.48 -0.78 -6.42
C ASP A 39 9.13 -0.22 -5.03
N TYR A 40 7.83 -0.15 -4.70
CA TYR A 40 7.40 0.28 -3.38
C TYR A 40 7.57 -0.83 -2.36
N LYS A 41 8.42 -0.61 -1.36
CA LYS A 41 8.69 -1.56 -0.28
C LYS A 41 7.55 -1.62 0.74
N HIS A 42 6.49 -2.34 0.37
CA HIS A 42 5.28 -2.49 1.19
C HIS A 42 5.56 -2.99 2.61
N PHE A 43 6.49 -3.95 2.74
CA PHE A 43 6.82 -4.55 4.03
C PHE A 43 7.45 -3.55 5.00
N GLU A 44 8.53 -2.88 4.59
CA GLU A 44 9.25 -1.89 5.42
C GLU A 44 8.30 -0.76 5.83
N LYS A 45 7.52 -0.22 4.88
CA LYS A 45 6.56 0.87 5.16
C LYS A 45 5.41 0.46 6.06
N ASN A 46 4.94 -0.79 5.96
CA ASN A 46 3.93 -1.27 6.90
C ASN A 46 4.52 -1.49 8.29
N GLN A 47 5.76 -1.97 8.38
CA GLN A 47 6.46 -2.14 9.67
C GLN A 47 6.67 -0.81 10.38
N GLU A 48 7.13 0.23 9.67
CA GLU A 48 7.24 1.60 10.21
C GLU A 48 5.88 2.07 10.76
N ARG A 49 4.82 1.96 9.96
CA ARG A 49 3.48 2.37 10.37
C ARG A 49 2.96 1.61 11.60
N LEU A 50 3.26 0.31 11.71
CA LEU A 50 2.90 -0.49 12.88
C LEU A 50 3.62 0.01 14.14
N LYS A 51 4.92 0.35 14.05
CA LYS A 51 5.67 0.88 15.21
C LYS A 51 5.05 2.17 15.75
N ASP A 52 4.54 3.03 14.87
CA ASP A 52 3.92 4.29 15.28
C ASP A 52 2.50 4.12 15.85
N THR A 53 1.79 3.04 15.47
CA THR A 53 0.40 2.80 15.90
C THR A 53 0.27 1.87 17.10
N VAL A 54 1.30 1.09 17.43
CA VAL A 54 1.29 0.26 18.64
C VAL A 54 1.38 1.16 19.87
N ILE A 55 0.24 1.35 20.54
CA ILE A 55 0.17 1.98 21.85
C ILE A 55 1.05 1.14 22.79
N LYS A 56 2.14 1.74 23.26
CA LYS A 56 3.01 1.11 24.28
C LYS A 56 2.21 1.01 25.58
N ILE A 57 1.64 -0.16 25.84
CA ILE A 57 1.01 -0.45 27.14
C ILE A 57 2.15 -0.55 28.15
N VAL A 58 2.34 0.51 28.93
CA VAL A 58 3.30 0.49 30.04
C VAL A 58 2.59 -0.13 31.24
N PRO A 59 3.12 -1.22 31.84
CA PRO A 59 2.49 -1.80 33.02
C PRO A 59 2.58 -0.83 34.19
N SER A 60 1.44 -0.29 34.62
CA SER A 60 1.30 0.41 35.89
C SER A 60 1.55 -0.61 36.99
N LYS A 61 2.64 -0.45 37.75
CA LYS A 61 2.94 -1.31 38.90
C LYS A 61 1.71 -1.35 39.82
N LEU A 62 1.08 -2.52 39.96
CA LEU A 62 0.06 -2.76 40.98
C LEU A 62 0.78 -2.77 42.33
N ASN A 63 0.77 -1.63 43.03
CA ASN A 63 1.14 -1.55 44.43
C ASN A 63 -0.10 -1.82 45.29
N THR A 64 -0.42 -3.08 45.50
CA THR A 64 -1.36 -3.49 46.54
C THR A 64 -0.56 -3.76 47.82
N THR A 65 -0.44 -2.74 48.65
CA THR A 65 -0.15 -2.87 50.10
C THR A 65 -1.45 -2.94 50.87
#